data_AF-A0ABD0KIM4-F1
#
_entry.id   AF-A0ABD0KIM4-F1
#
_cell.length_a   1.000
_cell.length_b   1.000
_cell.length_c   1.000
_cell.angle_alpha   90.00
_cell.angle_beta   90.00
_cell.angle_gamma   90.00
#
_symmetry.space_group_name_H-M   'P 1'
#
loop_
_entity.id
_entity.type
_entity.pdbx_description
1 polymer ?
#
loop_
_entity_poly.entity_id
_entity_poly.type
_entity_poly.pdbx_seq_one_letter_code
_entity_poly.pdbx_strand_id
1 'polypeptide(L)'
;MSALAARVTLFAKYRSFSCKFFTAVRRSLFSHEILGIENFKRLRIFGNDRLGDTRDQFIQNLVTARDNEAKRKGLVRDVVQLVYIAETKCEVSLIADLLKQLHCNQTEDTTSVEGGEVANDELHSSGPGRIHFGPLLMRLLYILGQTDTALNLWENEELEPLFQNVTCYLLLMDMLYEGKQYDRVVSTFTRLQDSNLSAIKYPPDCTTLALAALYQLAQHDYALNLCENAPKKNETLFRNMKTMALAGLGRIDEAISLMEDGLWTDVPTTVQNWHFVRRHSALCGGTSQARR
;
A
#
# COMPACT_ATOMS: atom_id res chain seq x y z
N MET A 1 -16.47 5.58 -20.78
CA MET A 1 -16.86 4.41 -19.95
C MET A 1 -16.04 3.20 -20.40
N SER A 2 -15.71 2.33 -19.44
CA SER A 2 -14.98 1.04 -19.54
C SER A 2 -13.46 1.07 -19.85
N ALA A 3 -12.67 1.22 -18.78
CA ALA A 3 -11.31 0.65 -18.68
C ALA A 3 -10.97 0.18 -17.23
N LEU A 4 -11.98 0.01 -16.36
CA LEU A 4 -11.78 -0.17 -14.90
C LEU A 4 -11.99 -1.63 -14.42
N ALA A 5 -12.01 -2.61 -15.33
CA ALA A 5 -12.50 -3.96 -15.04
C ALA A 5 -11.50 -5.07 -15.38
N ALA A 6 -10.21 -4.88 -15.08
CA ALA A 6 -9.22 -5.94 -15.17
C ALA A 6 -8.39 -6.03 -13.87
N ARG A 7 -9.08 -6.17 -12.73
CA ARG A 7 -8.45 -6.66 -11.51
C ARG A 7 -8.18 -8.15 -11.66
N VAL A 8 -6.91 -8.52 -11.65
CA VAL A 8 -6.41 -9.89 -11.76
C VAL A 8 -7.14 -10.78 -10.74
N THR A 9 -8.08 -11.58 -11.25
CA THR A 9 -8.82 -12.56 -10.46
C THR A 9 -8.18 -13.92 -10.73
N LEU A 10 -7.24 -14.31 -9.87
CA LEU A 10 -6.65 -15.65 -9.88
C LEU A 10 -7.73 -16.65 -9.42
N PHE A 11 -8.40 -17.29 -10.39
CA PHE A 11 -9.42 -18.31 -10.14
C PHE A 11 -8.77 -19.68 -9.92
N ALA A 12 -8.75 -20.14 -8.67
CA ALA A 12 -8.75 -21.57 -8.36
C ALA A 12 -10.21 -22.00 -8.15
N LYS A 13 -10.74 -22.78 -9.11
CA LYS A 13 -12.12 -23.25 -9.15
C LYS A 13 -12.23 -24.52 -8.31
N TYR A 14 -12.62 -24.42 -7.04
CA TYR A 14 -13.06 -25.59 -6.25
C TYR A 14 -14.53 -25.47 -5.87
N ARG A 15 -15.27 -26.54 -6.18
CA ARG A 15 -16.72 -26.67 -6.08
C ARG A 15 -17.09 -27.10 -4.66
N SER A 16 -17.82 -26.23 -3.95
CA SER A 16 -18.81 -26.46 -2.88
C SER A 16 -18.53 -27.53 -1.82
N PHE A 17 -18.38 -27.09 -0.56
CA PHE A 17 -19.19 -27.62 0.55
C PHE A 17 -19.51 -26.49 1.55
N SER A 18 -20.80 -26.33 1.83
CA SER A 18 -21.37 -25.33 2.73
C SER A 18 -21.05 -25.68 4.18
N CYS A 19 -20.35 -24.79 4.90
CA CYS A 19 -20.51 -24.66 6.34
C CYS A 19 -20.24 -23.20 6.77
N LYS A 20 -21.09 -22.71 7.66
CA LYS A 20 -21.24 -21.29 8.02
C LYS A 20 -20.17 -20.82 9.02
N PHE A 21 -19.67 -19.60 8.77
CA PHE A 21 -19.03 -18.63 9.67
C PHE A 21 -17.62 -18.92 10.24
N PHE A 22 -16.61 -18.60 9.44
CA PHE A 22 -15.77 -17.43 9.72
C PHE A 22 -15.75 -16.64 8.42
N THR A 23 -16.25 -15.40 8.40
CA THR A 23 -15.93 -14.50 7.29
C THR A 23 -14.45 -14.23 7.40
N ALA A 24 -13.61 -15.08 6.79
CA ALA A 24 -12.28 -14.69 6.39
C ALA A 24 -12.50 -13.39 5.61
N VAL A 25 -12.19 -12.26 6.24
CA VAL A 25 -12.27 -10.95 5.60
C VAL A 25 -11.39 -11.12 4.37
N ARG A 26 -12.02 -11.22 3.21
CA ARG A 26 -11.32 -11.22 1.93
C ARG A 26 -10.70 -9.85 1.82
N ARG A 27 -9.51 -9.68 2.39
CA ARG A 27 -8.67 -8.52 2.12
C ARG A 27 -8.34 -8.63 0.64
N SER A 28 -9.03 -7.84 -0.17
CA SER A 28 -8.54 -7.56 -1.52
C SER A 28 -7.26 -6.78 -1.31
N LEU A 29 -6.13 -7.39 -1.65
CA LEU A 29 -4.86 -6.70 -1.73
C LEU A 29 -5.08 -5.45 -2.60
N PHE A 30 -4.69 -4.29 -2.07
CA PHE A 30 -4.81 -2.99 -2.75
C PHE A 30 -6.26 -2.53 -3.01
N SER A 31 -7.17 -2.82 -2.07
CA SER A 31 -8.48 -2.17 -2.07
C SER A 31 -8.35 -0.64 -1.97
N HIS A 32 -9.29 0.11 -2.54
CA HIS A 32 -9.32 1.58 -2.44
C HIS A 32 -9.43 2.07 -0.98
N GLU A 33 -9.80 1.19 -0.05
CA GLU A 33 -9.82 1.44 1.38
C GLU A 33 -8.41 1.39 1.99
N ILE A 34 -7.60 0.37 1.65
CA ILE A 34 -6.22 0.22 2.13
C ILE A 34 -5.34 1.36 1.59
N LEU A 35 -5.56 1.80 0.35
CA LEU A 35 -4.84 2.93 -0.25
C LEU A 35 -5.33 4.30 0.29
N GLY A 36 -6.41 4.34 1.07
CA GLY A 36 -7.02 5.56 1.59
C GLY A 36 -7.68 6.44 0.53
N ILE A 37 -7.97 5.88 -0.65
CA ILE A 37 -8.53 6.60 -1.81
C ILE A 37 -10.00 6.96 -1.55
N GLU A 38 -10.77 6.08 -0.92
CA GLU A 38 -12.20 6.35 -0.67
C GLU A 38 -12.40 7.54 0.27
N ASN A 39 -11.61 7.62 1.35
CA ASN A 39 -11.64 8.76 2.25
C ASN A 39 -11.20 10.04 1.52
N PHE A 40 -10.18 9.95 0.67
CA PHE A 40 -9.72 11.09 -0.11
C PHE A 40 -10.78 11.57 -1.11
N LYS A 41 -11.48 10.67 -1.83
CA LYS A 41 -12.61 11.02 -2.70
C LYS A 41 -13.72 11.75 -1.94
N ARG A 42 -14.07 11.28 -0.75
CA ARG A 42 -15.05 11.95 0.12
C ARG A 42 -14.61 13.38 0.45
N LEU A 43 -13.35 13.55 0.85
CA LEU A 43 -12.78 14.87 1.16
C LEU A 43 -12.77 15.81 -0.05
N ARG A 44 -12.55 15.29 -1.27
CA ARG A 44 -12.65 16.09 -2.51
C ARG A 44 -14.06 16.64 -2.73
N ILE A 45 -15.10 15.82 -2.51
CA ILE A 45 -16.49 16.27 -2.63
C ILE A 45 -16.75 17.43 -1.66
N PHE A 46 -16.38 17.26 -0.39
CA PHE A 46 -16.52 18.34 0.60
C PHE A 46 -15.69 19.59 0.27
N GLY A 47 -14.48 19.40 -0.27
CA GLY A 47 -13.63 20.50 -0.69
C GLY A 47 -14.22 21.31 -1.84
N ASN A 48 -14.83 20.61 -2.80
CA ASN A 48 -15.50 21.22 -3.95
C ASN A 48 -16.77 21.96 -3.54
N ASP A 49 -17.60 21.35 -2.68
CA ASP A 49 -18.83 21.97 -2.17
C ASP A 49 -18.56 23.26 -1.40
N ARG A 50 -17.41 23.35 -0.71
CA ARG A 50 -17.02 24.54 0.06
C ARG A 50 -16.64 25.74 -0.79
N LEU A 51 -16.08 25.52 -1.98
CA LEU A 51 -15.68 26.63 -2.86
C LEU A 51 -16.73 26.97 -3.89
N GLY A 52 -17.52 26.00 -4.38
CA GLY A 52 -18.58 26.24 -5.35
C GLY A 52 -18.12 27.15 -6.49
N ASP A 53 -18.86 28.24 -6.72
CA ASP A 53 -18.60 29.21 -7.79
C ASP A 53 -17.35 30.09 -7.58
N THR A 54 -16.72 30.07 -6.40
CA THR A 54 -15.53 30.90 -6.10
C THR A 54 -14.21 30.20 -6.43
N ARG A 55 -14.26 28.98 -6.98
CA ARG A 55 -13.08 28.16 -7.33
C ARG A 55 -12.07 28.92 -8.19
N ASP A 56 -12.53 29.56 -9.27
CA ASP A 56 -11.62 30.20 -10.23
C ASP A 56 -10.90 31.41 -9.62
N GLN A 57 -11.63 32.18 -8.80
CA GLN A 57 -11.05 33.30 -8.05
C GLN A 57 -10.00 32.80 -7.05
N PHE A 58 -10.25 31.66 -6.40
CA PHE A 58 -9.28 31.05 -5.49
C PHE A 58 -8.02 30.59 -6.21
N ILE A 59 -8.13 29.93 -7.36
CA ILE A 59 -6.97 29.51 -8.17
C ILE A 59 -6.19 30.75 -8.62
N GLN A 60 -6.87 31.80 -9.08
CA GLN A 60 -6.23 33.04 -9.49
C GLN A 60 -5.51 33.72 -8.31
N ASN A 61 -6.10 33.72 -7.11
CA ASN A 61 -5.44 34.20 -5.89
C ASN A 61 -4.17 33.41 -5.58
N LEU A 62 -4.19 32.08 -5.76
CA LEU A 62 -3.00 31.24 -5.56
C LEU A 62 -1.92 31.47 -6.61
N VAL A 63 -2.29 31.69 -7.88
CA VAL A 63 -1.34 32.08 -8.93
C VAL A 63 -0.70 33.44 -8.58
N THR A 64 -1.48 34.43 -8.15
CA THR A 64 -0.90 35.71 -7.71
C THR A 64 -0.06 35.58 -6.43
N ALA A 65 -0.36 34.61 -5.57
CA ALA A 65 0.42 34.33 -4.36
C ALA A 65 1.76 33.64 -4.68
N ARG A 66 1.83 32.84 -5.75
CA ARG A 66 3.09 32.28 -6.28
C ARG A 66 4.08 33.39 -6.62
N ASP A 67 3.60 34.48 -7.22
CA ASP A 67 4.45 35.60 -7.66
C ASP A 67 4.79 36.59 -6.53
N ASN A 68 3.99 36.63 -5.47
CA ASN A 68 4.12 37.62 -4.38
C ASN A 68 4.63 37.02 -3.08
N GLU A 69 5.87 37.38 -2.73
CA GLU A 69 6.58 36.87 -1.55
C GLU A 69 5.87 37.11 -0.21
N ALA A 70 5.18 38.25 -0.08
CA ALA A 70 4.59 38.73 1.18
C ALA A 70 3.34 37.95 1.62
N LYS A 71 2.64 37.28 0.69
CA LYS A 71 1.40 36.50 0.98
C LYS A 71 1.68 35.03 1.28
N ARG A 72 2.95 34.60 1.33
CA ARG A 72 3.34 33.19 1.45
C ARG A 72 3.12 32.59 2.84
N LYS A 73 3.07 33.41 3.89
CA LYS A 73 2.82 32.95 5.26
C LYS A 73 1.34 32.53 5.41
N GLY A 74 1.09 31.23 5.55
CA GLY A 74 -0.25 30.65 5.71
C GLY A 74 -0.78 29.86 4.52
N LEU A 75 -0.05 29.83 3.39
CA LEU A 75 -0.49 29.15 2.16
C LEU A 75 -0.60 27.62 2.30
N VAL A 76 -0.02 27.02 3.35
CA VAL A 76 -0.07 25.58 3.61
C VAL A 76 -1.51 25.06 3.57
N ARG A 77 -2.44 25.78 4.20
CA ARG A 77 -3.87 25.41 4.20
C ARG A 77 -4.47 25.52 2.80
N ASP A 78 -4.12 26.57 2.07
CA ASP A 78 -4.68 26.83 0.75
C ASP A 78 -4.13 25.84 -0.30
N VAL A 79 -2.87 25.43 -0.18
CA VAL A 79 -2.28 24.35 -0.99
C VAL A 79 -2.97 23.02 -0.72
N VAL A 80 -3.24 22.68 0.54
CA VAL A 80 -4.01 21.48 0.87
C VAL A 80 -5.41 21.54 0.28
N GLN A 81 -6.08 22.68 0.36
CA GLN A 81 -7.39 22.87 -0.26
C GLN A 81 -7.32 22.72 -1.79
N LEU A 82 -6.28 23.26 -2.41
CA LEU A 82 -6.03 23.09 -3.85
C LEU A 82 -5.81 21.62 -4.21
N VAL A 83 -5.10 20.83 -3.41
CA VAL A 83 -4.91 19.38 -3.63
C VAL A 83 -6.26 18.64 -3.69
N TYR A 84 -7.24 19.02 -2.87
CA TYR A 84 -8.56 18.38 -2.91
C TYR A 84 -9.40 18.77 -4.14
N ILE A 85 -9.16 19.95 -4.70
CA ILE A 85 -9.99 20.51 -5.78
C ILE A 85 -9.35 20.32 -7.16
N ALA A 86 -8.04 20.13 -7.20
CA ALA A 86 -7.28 20.00 -8.43
C ALA A 86 -7.83 18.87 -9.32
N GLU A 87 -8.00 19.21 -10.59
CA GLU A 87 -8.48 18.31 -11.65
C GLU A 87 -7.56 18.35 -12.86
N THR A 88 -6.89 19.48 -13.10
CA THR A 88 -6.06 19.68 -14.28
C THR A 88 -4.58 19.46 -14.00
N LYS A 89 -3.83 19.08 -15.03
CA LYS A 89 -2.37 18.95 -14.95
C LYS A 89 -1.68 20.27 -14.57
N CYS A 90 -2.24 21.41 -15.01
CA CYS A 90 -1.73 22.74 -14.70
C CYS A 90 -1.83 23.08 -13.20
N GLU A 91 -2.93 22.68 -12.55
CA GLU A 91 -3.10 22.85 -11.10
C GLU A 91 -2.13 21.97 -10.31
N VAL A 92 -1.88 20.74 -10.77
CA VAL A 92 -0.87 19.85 -10.17
C VAL A 92 0.53 20.45 -10.26
N SER A 93 0.91 21.05 -11.40
CA SER A 93 2.18 21.77 -11.51
C SER A 93 2.22 23.01 -10.60
N LEU A 94 1.11 23.72 -10.45
CA LEU A 94 1.03 24.84 -9.50
C LEU A 94 1.25 24.36 -8.06
N ILE A 95 0.64 23.24 -7.66
CA ILE A 95 0.87 22.62 -6.34
C ILE A 95 2.35 22.28 -6.17
N ALA A 96 2.98 21.66 -7.17
CA ALA A 96 4.40 21.30 -7.10
C ALA A 96 5.30 22.54 -6.95
N ASP A 97 5.05 23.59 -7.73
CA ASP A 97 5.80 24.85 -7.66
C ASP A 97 5.63 25.52 -6.29
N LEU A 98 4.40 25.58 -5.77
CA LEU A 98 4.11 26.11 -4.43
C LEU A 98 4.77 25.26 -3.34
N LEU A 99 4.78 23.93 -3.48
CA LEU A 99 5.45 23.05 -2.53
C LEU A 99 6.96 23.26 -2.56
N LYS A 100 7.61 23.35 -3.72
CA LYS A 100 9.04 23.68 -3.83
C LYS A 100 9.37 24.98 -3.11
N GLN A 101 8.56 26.01 -3.34
CA GLN A 101 8.70 27.31 -2.69
C GLN A 101 8.46 27.27 -1.18
N LEU A 102 7.54 26.43 -0.69
CA LEU A 102 7.30 26.27 0.74
C LEU A 102 8.41 25.47 1.44
N HIS A 103 8.95 24.42 0.81
CA HIS A 103 10.04 23.62 1.36
C HIS A 103 11.35 24.41 1.45
N CYS A 104 11.64 25.28 0.46
CA CYS A 104 12.80 26.18 0.51
C CYS A 104 12.76 27.17 1.70
N ASN A 105 11.59 27.39 2.31
CA ASN A 105 11.38 28.36 3.40
C ASN A 105 11.16 27.70 4.78
N GLN A 106 11.09 26.37 4.87
CA GLN A 106 10.68 25.62 6.08
C GLN A 106 11.81 24.86 6.78
N THR A 107 13.07 25.27 6.63
CA THR A 107 14.19 24.54 7.22
C THR A 107 14.24 24.51 8.76
N GLU A 108 13.37 25.20 9.53
CA GLU A 108 13.56 25.23 11.00
C GLU A 108 12.33 25.06 11.93
N ASP A 109 11.06 25.16 11.51
CA ASP A 109 9.94 25.26 12.48
C ASP A 109 8.99 24.06 12.60
N THR A 110 9.38 22.87 12.13
CA THR A 110 8.69 21.63 12.53
C THR A 110 9.69 20.63 13.12
N THR A 111 10.08 20.90 14.36
CA THR A 111 10.65 20.02 15.39
C THR A 111 10.19 20.70 16.69
N SER A 112 9.42 20.15 17.63
CA SER A 112 9.33 18.78 18.16
C SER A 112 8.09 18.73 19.07
N VAL A 113 7.39 17.59 19.12
CA VAL A 113 6.94 17.03 20.40
C VAL A 113 7.26 15.55 20.30
N GLU A 114 8.33 15.15 20.98
CA GLU A 114 8.63 13.75 21.25
C GLU A 114 7.61 13.19 22.25
N GLY A 115 7.26 11.92 22.08
CA GLY A 115 6.61 11.12 23.13
C GLY A 115 5.37 10.40 22.64
N GLY A 116 5.46 9.08 22.48
CA GLY A 116 4.29 8.22 22.45
C GLY A 116 4.37 7.13 21.39
N GLU A 117 4.69 5.93 21.86
CA GLU A 117 4.64 4.68 21.11
C GLU A 117 3.27 4.42 20.46
N VAL A 118 3.32 3.86 19.26
CA VAL A 118 2.40 2.87 18.68
C VAL A 118 0.92 2.95 19.09
N ALA A 119 0.09 3.51 18.21
CA ALA A 119 -1.27 2.99 18.01
C ALA A 119 -1.72 3.26 16.57
N ASN A 120 -2.07 2.19 15.88
CA ASN A 120 -2.71 2.20 14.57
C ASN A 120 -4.08 2.86 14.71
N ASP A 121 -4.20 4.13 14.34
CA ASP A 121 -5.51 4.76 14.13
C ASP A 121 -5.35 5.93 13.16
N GLU A 122 -5.14 5.58 11.89
CA GLU A 122 -5.14 6.54 10.79
C GLU A 122 -6.57 6.96 10.47
N LEU A 123 -7.25 7.77 11.29
CA LEU A 123 -8.23 8.69 10.67
C LEU A 123 -8.73 9.91 11.46
N HIS A 124 -8.80 9.94 12.79
CA HIS A 124 -9.54 11.04 13.45
C HIS A 124 -8.97 11.55 14.77
N SER A 125 -7.67 11.86 14.79
CA SER A 125 -7.04 12.66 15.85
C SER A 125 -6.17 13.78 15.25
N SER A 126 -6.83 14.76 14.60
CA SER A 126 -6.22 16.07 14.38
C SER A 126 -6.07 16.81 15.72
N GLY A 127 -5.02 16.48 16.48
CA GLY A 127 -4.25 17.51 17.19
C GLY A 127 -3.53 18.40 16.16
N PRO A 128 -2.72 19.40 16.55
CA PRO A 128 -1.93 20.22 15.61
C PRO A 128 -0.78 19.35 15.03
N GLY A 129 -1.17 18.34 14.26
CA GLY A 129 -0.36 17.28 13.70
C GLY A 129 0.02 17.61 12.27
N ARG A 130 1.26 17.29 11.92
CA ARG A 130 1.86 17.62 10.63
C ARG A 130 1.02 17.06 9.48
N ILE A 131 0.73 17.91 8.51
CA ILE A 131 0.07 17.49 7.27
C ILE A 131 1.14 16.83 6.39
N HIS A 132 1.02 15.52 6.17
CA HIS A 132 1.87 14.79 5.23
C HIS A 132 1.39 15.02 3.80
N PHE A 133 2.01 15.97 3.11
CA PHE A 133 1.66 16.33 1.72
C PHE A 133 1.95 15.21 0.71
N GLY A 134 3.00 14.40 0.90
CA GLY A 134 3.38 13.34 -0.03
C GLY A 134 2.25 12.35 -0.34
N PRO A 135 1.67 11.67 0.67
CA PRO A 135 0.56 10.76 0.45
C PRO A 135 -0.68 11.43 -0.14
N LEU A 136 -0.97 12.68 0.23
CA LEU A 136 -2.10 13.43 -0.32
C LEU A 136 -1.92 13.72 -1.81
N LEU A 137 -0.75 14.18 -2.21
CA LEU A 137 -0.42 14.46 -3.61
C LEU A 137 -0.41 13.16 -4.44
N MET A 138 0.14 12.07 -3.90
CA MET A 138 0.12 10.77 -4.58
C MET A 138 -1.31 10.23 -4.77
N ARG A 139 -2.20 10.42 -3.78
CA ARG A 139 -3.63 10.04 -3.92
C ARG A 139 -4.35 10.89 -4.97
N LEU A 140 -4.02 12.18 -5.06
CA LEU A 140 -4.55 13.04 -6.12
C LEU A 140 -4.13 12.51 -7.50
N LEU A 141 -2.84 12.27 -7.69
CA LEU A 141 -2.27 11.77 -8.95
C LEU A 141 -2.86 10.41 -9.34
N TYR A 142 -3.08 9.54 -8.35
CA TYR A 142 -3.76 8.27 -8.52
C TYR A 142 -5.17 8.43 -9.09
N ILE A 143 -5.99 9.32 -8.52
CA ILE A 143 -7.36 9.56 -9.00
C ILE A 143 -7.35 10.19 -10.39
N LEU A 144 -6.39 11.07 -10.67
CA LEU A 144 -6.25 11.69 -11.99
C LEU A 144 -5.64 10.74 -13.04
N GLY A 145 -5.11 9.57 -12.63
CA GLY A 145 -4.44 8.62 -13.52
C GLY A 145 -3.16 9.18 -14.16
N GLN A 146 -2.51 10.14 -13.53
CA GLN A 146 -1.34 10.84 -14.09
C GLN A 146 -0.02 10.21 -13.60
N THR A 147 0.24 8.97 -14.01
CA THR A 147 1.44 8.21 -13.60
C THR A 147 2.75 8.89 -14.02
N ASP A 148 2.82 9.44 -15.23
CA ASP A 148 4.04 10.12 -15.71
C ASP A 148 4.34 11.40 -14.91
N THR A 149 3.30 12.16 -14.56
CA THR A 149 3.47 13.34 -13.70
C THR A 149 3.95 12.93 -12.30
N ALA A 150 3.43 11.82 -11.76
CA ALA A 150 3.87 11.29 -10.47
C ALA A 150 5.35 10.88 -10.47
N LEU A 151 5.81 10.22 -11.54
CA LEU A 151 7.22 9.89 -11.71
C LEU A 151 8.11 11.13 -11.81
N ASN A 152 7.72 12.11 -12.63
CA ASN A 152 8.48 13.35 -12.75
C ASN A 152 8.59 14.07 -11.40
N LEU A 153 7.52 14.07 -10.60
CA LEU A 153 7.52 14.65 -9.26
C LEU A 153 8.40 13.86 -8.29
N TRP A 154 8.40 12.55 -8.40
CA TRP A 154 9.19 11.63 -7.60
C TRP A 154 10.69 11.71 -7.88
N GLU A 155 11.07 11.92 -9.14
CA GLU A 155 12.47 12.05 -9.57
C GLU A 155 13.07 13.43 -9.23
N ASN A 156 12.24 14.42 -8.89
CA ASN A 156 12.73 15.74 -8.46
C ASN A 156 13.37 15.65 -7.07
N GLU A 157 14.69 15.87 -7.01
CA GLU A 157 15.49 15.87 -5.78
C GLU A 157 14.95 16.86 -4.72
N GLU A 158 14.49 18.04 -5.15
CA GLU A 158 13.92 19.06 -4.25
C GLU A 158 12.66 18.61 -3.50
N LEU A 159 11.90 17.66 -4.07
CA LEU A 159 10.66 17.15 -3.51
C LEU A 159 10.81 15.75 -2.90
N GLU A 160 11.98 15.12 -3.03
CA GLU A 160 12.27 13.82 -2.43
C GLU A 160 11.89 13.72 -0.94
N PRO A 161 12.22 14.69 -0.05
CA PRO A 161 11.87 14.58 1.37
C PRO A 161 10.34 14.54 1.62
N LEU A 162 9.54 15.07 0.69
CA LEU A 162 8.09 15.04 0.78
C LEU A 162 7.53 13.62 0.65
N PHE A 163 8.23 12.78 -0.10
CA PHE A 163 7.78 11.45 -0.50
C PHE A 163 8.41 10.32 0.32
N GLN A 164 9.13 10.68 1.39
CA GLN A 164 9.73 9.77 2.37
C GLN A 164 8.69 9.09 3.29
N ASN A 165 7.67 8.46 2.69
CA ASN A 165 6.62 7.74 3.39
C ASN A 165 6.24 6.48 2.59
N VAL A 166 6.15 5.33 3.26
CA VAL A 166 5.83 4.02 2.68
C VAL A 166 4.54 4.05 1.84
N THR A 167 3.53 4.81 2.25
CA THR A 167 2.27 4.97 1.51
C THR A 167 2.49 5.63 0.15
N CYS A 168 3.48 6.53 0.00
CA CYS A 168 3.82 7.12 -1.29
C CYS A 168 4.41 6.08 -2.24
N TYR A 169 5.34 5.24 -1.74
CA TYR A 169 5.90 4.13 -2.50
C TYR A 169 4.80 3.16 -2.93
N LEU A 170 3.90 2.79 -2.01
CA LEU A 170 2.80 1.88 -2.30
C LEU A 170 1.88 2.42 -3.41
N LEU A 171 1.45 3.67 -3.31
CA LEU A 171 0.61 4.32 -4.32
C LEU A 171 1.31 4.40 -5.69
N LEU A 172 2.59 4.76 -5.70
CA LEU A 172 3.38 4.85 -6.93
C LEU A 172 3.55 3.47 -7.59
N MET A 173 3.92 2.46 -6.80
CA MET A 173 4.05 1.08 -7.28
C MET A 173 2.73 0.55 -7.84
N ASP A 174 1.59 0.84 -7.21
CA ASP A 174 0.26 0.43 -7.70
C ASP A 174 -0.05 1.09 -9.05
N MET A 175 0.15 2.41 -9.19
CA MET A 175 -0.04 3.13 -10.45
C MET A 175 0.85 2.59 -11.59
N LEU A 176 2.12 2.27 -11.27
CA LEU A 176 3.06 1.71 -12.25
C LEU A 176 2.68 0.28 -12.65
N TYR A 177 2.20 -0.51 -11.70
CA TYR A 177 1.74 -1.86 -11.94
C TYR A 177 0.50 -1.88 -12.84
N GLU A 178 -0.48 -0.99 -12.61
CA GLU A 178 -1.62 -0.79 -13.50
C GLU A 178 -1.18 -0.33 -14.91
N GLY A 179 -0.17 0.52 -14.97
CA GLY A 179 0.49 0.96 -16.21
C GLY A 179 1.35 -0.12 -16.91
N LYS A 180 1.44 -1.34 -16.36
CA LYS A 180 2.29 -2.45 -16.84
C LYS A 180 3.78 -2.10 -16.91
N GLN A 181 4.23 -1.10 -16.16
CA GLN A 181 5.64 -0.68 -16.10
C GLN A 181 6.34 -1.46 -14.98
N TYR A 182 6.41 -2.79 -15.11
CA TYR A 182 6.88 -3.69 -14.06
C TYR A 182 8.35 -3.44 -13.66
N ASP A 183 9.21 -3.10 -14.62
CA ASP A 183 10.62 -2.77 -14.35
C ASP A 183 10.76 -1.57 -13.40
N ARG A 184 9.88 -0.57 -13.57
CA ARG A 184 9.84 0.62 -12.71
C ARG A 184 9.32 0.29 -11.32
N VAL A 185 8.33 -0.60 -11.20
CA VAL A 185 7.84 -1.09 -9.89
C VAL A 185 8.99 -1.70 -9.09
N VAL A 186 9.79 -2.55 -9.72
CA VAL A 186 10.95 -3.20 -9.09
C VAL A 186 12.00 -2.15 -8.69
N SER A 187 12.30 -1.20 -9.57
CA SER A 187 13.27 -0.12 -9.30
C SER A 187 12.84 0.77 -8.12
N THR A 188 11.56 1.13 -8.05
CA THR A 188 10.98 1.90 -6.93
C THR A 188 11.06 1.11 -5.62
N PHE A 189 10.87 -0.20 -5.68
CA PHE A 189 11.00 -1.07 -4.50
C PHE A 189 12.45 -1.21 -4.03
N THR A 190 13.42 -1.30 -4.93
CA THR A 190 14.84 -1.27 -4.54
C THR A 190 15.20 0.05 -3.86
N ARG A 191 14.75 1.20 -4.38
CA ARG A 191 14.91 2.50 -3.70
C ARG A 191 14.28 2.48 -2.31
N LEU A 192 13.12 1.86 -2.12
CA LEU A 192 12.49 1.70 -0.81
C LEU A 192 13.37 0.90 0.16
N GLN A 193 14.02 -0.17 -0.31
CA GLN A 193 14.89 -1.02 0.52
C GLN A 193 16.17 -0.30 0.95
N ASP A 194 16.72 0.53 0.06
CA ASP A 194 17.91 1.33 0.33
C ASP A 194 17.61 2.52 1.23
N SER A 195 16.39 3.06 1.11
CA SER A 195 15.90 4.12 1.97
C SER A 195 15.61 3.56 3.38
N ASN A 196 16.35 4.01 4.38
CA ASN A 196 16.12 3.63 5.80
C ASN A 196 14.86 4.30 6.39
N LEU A 197 13.78 4.43 5.60
CA LEU A 197 12.56 5.16 5.93
C LEU A 197 11.71 4.49 7.00
N SER A 198 11.82 3.17 7.12
CA SER A 198 11.07 2.40 8.11
C SER A 198 12.01 1.46 8.84
N ALA A 199 11.71 1.23 10.12
CA ALA A 199 12.30 0.12 10.88
C ALA A 199 12.04 -1.24 10.20
N ILE A 200 11.02 -1.32 9.33
CA ILE A 200 10.66 -2.50 8.56
C ILE A 200 11.18 -2.34 7.12
N LYS A 201 12.29 -3.01 6.82
CA LYS A 201 12.90 -3.05 5.48
C LYS A 201 11.97 -3.57 4.38
N TYR A 202 10.99 -4.40 4.74
CA TYR A 202 10.06 -5.04 3.81
C TYR A 202 8.61 -4.82 4.23
N PRO A 203 7.99 -3.69 3.83
CA PRO A 203 6.56 -3.49 4.01
C PRO A 203 5.77 -4.56 3.23
N PRO A 204 4.76 -5.20 3.82
CA PRO A 204 4.12 -6.37 3.24
C PRO A 204 3.40 -6.08 1.92
N ASP A 205 2.73 -4.94 1.84
CA ASP A 205 1.97 -4.53 0.66
C ASP A 205 2.91 -4.18 -0.51
N CYS A 206 3.98 -3.43 -0.25
CA CYS A 206 5.00 -3.10 -1.25
C CYS A 206 5.73 -4.36 -1.73
N THR A 207 6.08 -5.26 -0.81
CA THR A 207 6.75 -6.52 -1.16
C THR A 207 5.85 -7.41 -2.01
N THR A 208 4.55 -7.43 -1.75
CA THR A 208 3.59 -8.20 -2.55
C THR A 208 3.48 -7.64 -3.98
N LEU A 209 3.45 -6.32 -4.16
CA LEU A 209 3.48 -5.69 -5.50
C LEU A 209 4.79 -5.98 -6.24
N ALA A 210 5.93 -5.90 -5.54
CA ALA A 210 7.22 -6.20 -6.13
C ALA A 210 7.29 -7.66 -6.60
N LEU A 211 6.86 -8.62 -5.78
CA LEU A 211 6.79 -10.04 -6.16
C LEU A 211 5.86 -10.26 -7.36
N ALA A 212 4.70 -9.59 -7.39
CA ALA A 212 3.79 -9.66 -8.53
C ALA A 212 4.45 -9.12 -9.81
N ALA A 213 5.16 -7.99 -9.74
CA ALA A 213 5.88 -7.42 -10.87
C ALA A 213 7.01 -8.35 -11.37
N LEU A 214 7.80 -8.93 -10.46
CA LEU A 214 8.86 -9.88 -10.80
C LEU A 214 8.34 -11.14 -11.49
N TYR A 215 7.17 -11.63 -11.06
CA TYR A 215 6.50 -12.75 -11.72
C TYR A 215 6.11 -12.40 -13.17
N GLN A 216 5.60 -11.19 -13.42
CA GLN A 216 5.28 -10.74 -14.79
C GLN A 216 6.54 -10.58 -15.66
N LEU A 217 7.67 -10.22 -15.06
CA LEU A 217 8.97 -10.12 -15.73
C LEU A 217 9.70 -11.46 -15.89
N ALA A 218 9.12 -12.56 -15.39
CA ALA A 218 9.75 -13.88 -15.33
C ALA A 218 11.13 -13.89 -14.60
N GLN A 219 11.38 -12.93 -13.71
CA GLN A 219 12.59 -12.82 -12.88
C GLN A 219 12.46 -13.66 -11.60
N HIS A 220 12.25 -14.95 -11.77
CA HIS A 220 11.94 -15.88 -10.67
C HIS A 220 13.07 -16.02 -9.65
N ASP A 221 14.33 -15.94 -10.08
CA ASP A 221 15.49 -15.96 -9.18
C ASP A 221 15.48 -14.78 -8.19
N TYR A 222 15.13 -13.60 -8.68
CA TYR A 222 15.08 -12.41 -7.83
C TYR A 222 13.87 -12.48 -6.88
N ALA A 223 12.72 -12.97 -7.35
CA ALA A 223 11.55 -13.21 -6.51
C ALA A 223 11.85 -14.22 -5.39
N LEU A 224 12.60 -15.27 -5.69
CA LEU A 224 13.02 -16.27 -4.69
C LEU A 224 13.91 -15.65 -3.60
N ASN A 225 14.94 -14.91 -4.01
CA ASN A 225 15.83 -14.19 -3.08
C ASN A 225 15.04 -13.21 -2.18
N LEU A 226 14.05 -12.51 -2.75
CA LEU A 226 13.20 -11.60 -1.98
C LEU A 226 12.37 -12.34 -0.92
N CYS A 227 11.78 -13.48 -1.27
CA CYS A 227 11.01 -14.30 -0.34
C CYS A 227 11.86 -14.89 0.80
N GLU A 228 13.14 -15.15 0.57
CA GLU A 228 14.05 -15.69 1.60
C GLU A 228 14.55 -14.62 2.58
N ASN A 229 14.70 -13.38 2.11
CA ASN A 229 15.17 -12.26 2.92
C ASN A 229 14.04 -11.49 3.63
N ALA A 230 12.79 -11.67 3.22
CA ALA A 230 11.64 -10.99 3.81
C ALA A 230 11.33 -11.54 5.23
N PRO A 231 10.90 -10.68 6.17
CA PRO A 231 10.54 -11.10 7.52
C PRO A 231 9.32 -12.03 7.50
N LYS A 232 9.29 -13.02 8.39
CA LYS A 232 8.26 -14.08 8.49
C LYS A 232 6.82 -13.59 8.79
N LYS A 233 6.57 -12.28 8.83
CA LYS A 233 5.29 -11.68 9.26
C LYS A 233 4.09 -11.96 8.32
N ASN A 234 4.28 -12.62 7.17
CA ASN A 234 3.21 -13.09 6.28
C ASN A 234 3.57 -14.44 5.64
N GLU A 235 3.90 -15.41 6.49
CA GLU A 235 4.44 -16.72 6.08
C GLU A 235 3.64 -17.39 4.95
N THR A 236 2.30 -17.38 5.01
CA THR A 236 1.46 -18.01 3.98
C THR A 236 1.61 -17.36 2.59
N LEU A 237 1.62 -16.02 2.50
CA LEU A 237 1.74 -15.33 1.21
C LEU A 237 3.14 -15.51 0.62
N PHE A 238 4.18 -15.35 1.44
CA PHE A 238 5.56 -15.55 1.01
C PHE A 238 5.85 -16.99 0.61
N ARG A 239 5.29 -17.97 1.32
CA ARG A 239 5.36 -19.38 0.93
C ARG A 239 4.72 -19.62 -0.43
N ASN A 240 3.50 -19.13 -0.65
CA ASN A 240 2.82 -19.28 -1.95
C ASN A 240 3.62 -18.65 -3.09
N MET A 241 4.17 -17.45 -2.88
CA MET A 241 5.00 -16.77 -3.87
C MET A 241 6.33 -17.51 -4.10
N LYS A 242 6.96 -18.04 -3.05
CA LYS A 242 8.16 -18.88 -3.13
C LYS A 242 7.90 -20.16 -3.93
N THR A 243 6.78 -20.83 -3.70
CA THR A 243 6.36 -22.00 -4.50
C THR A 243 6.22 -21.64 -5.97
N MET A 244 5.57 -20.52 -6.30
CA MET A 244 5.43 -20.07 -7.69
C MET A 244 6.79 -19.73 -8.34
N ALA A 245 7.70 -19.09 -7.59
CA ALA A 245 9.04 -18.80 -8.08
C ALA A 245 9.84 -20.08 -8.35
N LEU A 246 9.84 -21.05 -7.43
CA LEU A 246 10.50 -22.34 -7.61
C LEU A 246 9.95 -23.12 -8.81
N ALA A 247 8.62 -23.12 -8.97
CA ALA A 247 7.98 -23.74 -10.13
C ALA A 247 8.39 -23.05 -11.45
N GLY A 248 8.48 -21.71 -11.46
CA GLY A 248 8.95 -20.94 -12.61
C GLY A 248 10.41 -21.20 -12.99
N LEU A 249 11.25 -21.60 -12.01
CA LEU A 249 12.64 -22.03 -12.22
C LEU A 249 12.77 -23.52 -12.59
N GLY A 250 11.68 -24.28 -12.64
CA GLY A 250 11.70 -25.72 -12.88
C GLY A 250 12.15 -26.57 -11.69
N ARG A 251 12.30 -25.98 -10.49
CA ARG A 251 12.66 -26.66 -9.23
C ARG A 251 11.41 -27.26 -8.57
N ILE A 252 10.77 -28.20 -9.28
CA ILE A 252 9.44 -28.71 -8.91
C ILE A 252 9.47 -29.51 -7.60
N ASP A 253 10.50 -30.31 -7.35
CA ASP A 253 10.60 -31.12 -6.13
C ASP A 253 10.62 -30.25 -4.86
N GLU A 254 11.36 -29.14 -4.90
CA GLU A 254 11.40 -28.17 -3.81
C GLU A 254 10.08 -27.41 -3.64
N ALA A 255 9.42 -27.09 -4.76
CA ALA A 255 8.10 -26.48 -4.73
C ALA A 255 7.06 -27.41 -4.08
N ILE A 256 7.13 -28.71 -4.37
CA ILE A 256 6.26 -29.74 -3.76
C ILE A 256 6.53 -29.85 -2.27
N SER A 257 7.79 -30.01 -1.87
CA SER A 257 8.18 -30.08 -0.45
C SER A 257 7.66 -28.86 0.33
N LEU A 258 7.76 -27.67 -0.25
CA LEU A 258 7.28 -26.45 0.38
C LEU A 258 5.74 -26.40 0.50
N MET A 259 5.00 -26.95 -0.47
CA MET A 259 3.55 -27.08 -0.40
C MET A 259 3.12 -28.12 0.65
N GLU A 260 3.85 -29.23 0.76
CA GLU A 260 3.63 -30.26 1.78
C GLU A 260 3.82 -29.71 3.19
N ASP A 261 4.84 -28.91 3.41
CA ASP A 261 5.05 -28.20 4.69
C ASP A 261 3.89 -27.23 5.00
N GLY A 262 3.38 -26.55 3.96
CA GLY A 262 2.27 -25.60 4.09
C GLY A 262 0.95 -26.24 4.51
N LEU A 263 0.66 -27.43 3.99
CA LEU A 263 -0.57 -28.19 4.26
C LEU A 263 -0.83 -28.42 5.76
N TRP A 264 0.21 -28.53 6.57
CA TRP A 264 0.08 -28.73 8.02
C TRP A 264 -0.11 -27.43 8.81
N THR A 265 0.42 -26.33 8.29
CA THR A 265 0.38 -25.01 8.95
C THR A 265 -0.90 -24.23 8.68
N ASP A 266 -1.50 -24.36 7.50
CA ASP A 266 -2.71 -23.62 7.11
C ASP A 266 -4.03 -24.34 7.50
N VAL A 267 -3.92 -25.39 8.32
CA VAL A 267 -5.09 -26.09 8.88
C VAL A 267 -5.77 -25.17 9.89
N PRO A 268 -7.08 -24.86 9.73
CA PRO A 268 -7.81 -24.08 10.73
C PRO A 268 -7.67 -24.73 12.12
N THR A 269 -7.43 -23.93 13.16
CA THR A 269 -7.26 -24.41 14.56
C THR A 269 -8.39 -25.33 15.01
N THR A 270 -9.60 -25.12 14.49
CA THR A 270 -10.74 -26.02 14.67
C THR A 270 -10.43 -27.44 14.20
N VAL A 271 -9.82 -27.64 13.04
CA VAL A 271 -9.49 -28.97 12.51
C VAL A 271 -8.29 -29.60 13.24
N GLN A 272 -7.30 -28.78 13.66
CA GLN A 272 -6.18 -29.25 14.49
C GLN A 272 -6.67 -29.87 15.81
N ASN A 273 -7.67 -29.26 16.46
CA ASN A 273 -8.28 -29.78 17.69
C ASN A 273 -9.01 -31.12 17.48
N TRP A 274 -9.61 -31.35 16.31
CA TRP A 274 -10.26 -32.63 16.00
C TRP A 274 -9.25 -33.78 15.82
N HIS A 275 -8.08 -33.51 15.23
CA HIS A 275 -6.99 -34.49 15.15
C HIS A 275 -6.39 -34.81 16.53
N PHE A 276 -6.34 -33.83 17.43
CA PHE A 276 -5.91 -34.03 18.83
C PHE A 276 -6.88 -34.95 19.60
N VAL A 277 -8.19 -34.72 19.48
CA VAL A 277 -9.23 -35.57 20.12
C VAL A 277 -9.19 -37.01 19.57
N ARG A 278 -8.91 -37.21 18.29
CA ARG A 278 -8.79 -38.55 17.69
C ARG A 278 -7.55 -39.32 18.18
N ARG A 279 -6.42 -38.66 18.43
CA ARG A 279 -5.23 -39.30 19.00
C ARG A 279 -5.42 -39.68 20.47
N HIS A 280 -6.10 -38.85 21.26
CA HIS A 280 -6.39 -39.19 22.67
C HIS A 280 -7.43 -40.31 22.82
N SER A 281 -8.46 -40.35 21.96
CA SER A 281 -9.45 -41.45 21.97
C SER A 281 -8.87 -42.79 21.50
N ALA A 282 -7.83 -42.79 20.65
CA ALA A 282 -7.09 -44.00 20.29
C ALA A 282 -6.17 -44.50 21.41
N LEU A 283 -5.65 -43.60 22.27
CA LEU A 283 -4.79 -43.96 23.41
C LEU A 283 -5.57 -44.35 24.67
N CYS A 284 -6.83 -43.89 24.81
CA CYS A 284 -7.70 -44.25 25.95
C CYS A 284 -8.67 -45.40 25.65
N GLY A 285 -8.55 -46.08 24.49
CA GLY A 285 -9.42 -47.19 24.07
C GLY A 285 -9.05 -48.56 24.66
N GLY A 286 -8.19 -48.61 25.68
CA GLY A 286 -7.78 -49.85 26.34
C GLY A 286 -7.94 -49.74 27.85
N THR A 287 -9.13 -50.08 28.36
CA THR A 287 -9.43 -50.80 29.62
C THR A 287 -10.77 -50.35 30.17
N SER A 288 -11.81 -51.15 29.96
CA SER A 288 -12.81 -51.38 31.00
C SER A 288 -13.38 -52.78 30.84
N GLN A 289 -12.70 -53.70 31.53
CA GLN A 289 -13.22 -55.01 31.90
C GLN A 289 -14.59 -54.89 32.56
N ALA A 290 -15.41 -55.89 32.24
CA ALA A 290 -16.65 -56.27 32.89
C ALA A 290 -16.65 -56.14 34.42
N ARG A 291 -17.71 -55.55 34.96
CA ARG A 291 -18.40 -55.94 36.21
C ARG A 291 -19.88 -55.71 35.95
N ARG A 292 -20.63 -56.79 35.67
CA ARG A 292 -21.53 -57.50 36.60
C ARG A 292 -22.60 -56.58 37.17
#